data_AF-A0A068WS53-F1
#
_entry.id   AF-A0A068WS53-F1
#
_cell.length_a   1.000
_cell.length_b   1.000
_cell.length_c   1.000
_cell.angle_alpha   90.00
_cell.angle_beta   90.00
_cell.angle_gamma   90.00
#
_symmetry.space_group_name_H-M   'P 1'
#
loop_
_entity.id
_entity.type
_entity.pdbx_description
1 polymer ?
#
loop_
_entity_poly.entity_id
_entity_poly.type
_entity_poly.pdbx_seq_one_letter_code
_entity_poly.pdbx_strand_id
1 'polypeptide(L)'
;MAKPVPPAYLRTKLVPHAQQVCDLYKAALYNIKAQKLDHLKYRFEAVLLRARFDRNRDIKDPVKAKKLLDDGWKELQKNKAAFPFLYPTSPGGVAYERYDFHQPDYFLDLWHPLEKMQYPDYFALREKRKAEFIEQWKARYGELKSDEEH
;
A
#
# COMPACT_ATOMS: atom_id res chain seq x y z
N MET A 1 -8.27 1.46 -4.83
CA MET A 1 -7.51 1.36 -3.56
C MET A 1 -6.05 1.67 -3.87
N ALA A 2 -5.38 2.51 -3.08
CA ALA A 2 -3.96 2.79 -3.30
C ALA A 2 -3.15 1.50 -3.11
N LYS A 3 -2.37 1.09 -4.12
CA LYS A 3 -1.51 -0.10 -4.03
C LYS A 3 -0.57 0.08 -2.82
N PRO A 4 -0.46 -0.89 -1.91
CA PRO A 4 0.41 -0.77 -0.75
C PRO A 4 1.85 -0.50 -1.20
N VAL A 5 2.56 0.37 -0.48
CA VAL A 5 3.96 0.70 -0.80
C VAL A 5 4.78 -0.57 -0.63
N PRO A 6 5.46 -1.08 -1.67
CA PRO A 6 6.24 -2.30 -1.56
C PRO A 6 7.38 -2.12 -0.54
N PRO A 7 7.72 -3.18 0.20
CA PRO A 7 8.89 -3.21 1.09
C PRO A 7 10.15 -2.67 0.42
N ALA A 8 11.07 -2.07 1.18
CA ALA A 8 12.25 -1.40 0.63
C ALA A 8 13.07 -2.28 -0.35
N TYR A 9 13.12 -3.60 -0.09
CA TYR A 9 13.81 -4.59 -0.92
C TYR A 9 13.06 -4.98 -2.22
N LEU A 10 11.78 -4.61 -2.36
CA LEU A 10 10.98 -4.80 -3.59
C LEU A 10 10.80 -3.49 -4.38
N ARG A 11 11.42 -2.39 -3.94
CA ARG A 11 11.35 -1.11 -4.66
C ARG A 11 12.23 -1.18 -5.90
N THR A 12 11.59 -1.21 -7.06
CA THR A 12 12.27 -1.22 -8.37
C THR A 12 12.79 0.16 -8.79
N LYS A 13 12.37 1.24 -8.11
CA LYS A 13 12.74 2.63 -8.42
C LYS A 13 13.16 3.40 -7.17
N LEU A 14 14.11 4.33 -7.33
CA LEU A 14 14.50 5.27 -6.29
C LEU A 14 13.32 6.21 -5.95
N VAL A 15 13.09 6.45 -4.66
CA VAL A 15 12.05 7.40 -4.21
C VAL A 15 12.56 8.83 -4.43
N PRO A 16 11.90 9.64 -5.27
CA PRO A 16 12.32 11.00 -5.56
C PRO A 16 12.15 11.90 -4.34
N HIS A 17 12.98 12.96 -4.24
CA HIS A 17 12.95 13.89 -3.10
C HIS A 17 11.56 14.48 -2.85
N ALA A 18 10.82 14.87 -3.90
CA ALA A 18 9.47 15.39 -3.77
C ALA A 18 8.51 14.39 -3.08
N GLN A 19 8.63 13.09 -3.37
CA GLN A 19 7.84 12.06 -2.70
C GLN A 19 8.23 11.91 -1.23
N GLN A 20 9.53 11.97 -0.92
CA GLN A 20 10.01 11.93 0.47
C GLN A 20 9.48 13.12 1.29
N VAL A 21 9.40 14.32 0.70
CA VAL A 21 8.79 15.50 1.33
C VAL A 21 7.30 15.27 1.59
N CYS A 22 6.57 14.70 0.62
CA CYS A 22 5.16 14.35 0.78
C CYS A 22 4.95 13.29 1.88
N ASP A 23 5.83 12.31 1.98
CA ASP A 23 5.78 11.27 3.00
C ASP A 23 6.00 11.87 4.40
N LEU A 24 7.00 12.76 4.55
CA LEU A 24 7.23 13.51 5.79
C LEU A 24 6.00 14.36 6.18
N TYR A 25 5.44 15.10 5.22
CA TYR A 25 4.25 15.93 5.45
C TYR A 25 3.05 15.09 5.92
N LYS A 26 2.80 13.95 5.25
CA LYS A 26 1.74 13.02 5.63
C LYS A 26 1.98 12.43 7.02
N ALA A 27 3.21 12.02 7.33
CA ALA A 27 3.58 11.47 8.64
C ALA A 27 3.41 12.52 9.76
N ALA A 28 3.82 13.76 9.52
CA ALA A 28 3.63 14.86 10.46
C ALA A 28 2.14 15.16 10.72
N LEU A 29 1.29 15.15 9.68
CA LEU A 29 -0.16 15.33 9.86
C LEU A 29 -0.79 14.20 10.70
N TYR A 30 -0.41 12.95 10.47
CA TYR A 30 -0.91 11.85 11.32
C TYR A 30 -0.40 11.92 12.75
N ASN A 31 0.82 12.42 12.97
CA ASN A 31 1.32 12.69 14.31
C ASN A 31 0.49 13.77 15.02
N ILE A 32 0.20 14.89 14.35
CA ILE A 32 -0.68 15.95 14.89
C ILE A 32 -2.07 15.38 15.20
N LYS A 33 -2.64 14.57 14.31
CA LYS A 33 -3.93 13.92 14.53
C LYS A 33 -3.93 12.99 15.74
N ALA A 34 -2.82 12.28 15.96
CA ALA A 34 -2.66 11.43 17.14
C ALA A 34 -2.55 12.24 18.44
N GLN A 35 -1.90 13.41 18.39
CA GLN A 35 -1.76 14.31 19.53
C GLN A 35 -3.03 15.10 19.84
N LYS A 36 -3.78 15.52 18.81
CA LYS A 36 -4.97 16.36 18.91
C LYS A 36 -6.21 15.58 18.53
N LEU A 37 -6.90 15.09 19.56
CA LEU A 37 -8.16 14.37 19.40
C LEU A 37 -9.30 15.28 18.91
N ASP A 38 -9.28 16.57 19.29
CA ASP A 38 -10.26 17.54 18.83
C ASP A 38 -9.98 17.98 17.38
N HIS A 39 -11.04 17.98 16.56
CA HIS A 39 -10.96 18.30 15.15
C HIS A 39 -10.55 19.75 14.88
N LEU A 40 -11.03 20.71 15.68
CA LEU A 40 -10.70 22.13 15.47
C LEU A 40 -9.23 22.41 15.79
N LYS A 41 -8.74 21.86 16.92
CA LYS A 41 -7.30 21.93 17.27
C LYS A 41 -6.42 21.27 16.21
N TYR A 42 -6.80 20.08 15.72
CA TYR A 42 -6.09 19.42 14.62
C TYR A 42 -6.04 20.30 13.37
N ARG A 43 -7.17 20.88 12.96
CA ARG A 43 -7.24 21.72 11.75
C ARG A 43 -6.35 22.95 11.86
N PHE A 44 -6.37 23.62 13.01
CA PHE A 44 -5.50 24.77 13.27
C PHE A 44 -4.02 24.41 13.11
N GLU A 45 -3.56 23.35 13.77
CA GLU A 45 -2.16 22.91 13.70
C GLU A 45 -1.78 22.39 12.31
N ALA A 46 -2.68 21.70 11.61
CA ALA A 46 -2.45 21.25 10.24
C ALA A 46 -2.22 22.41 9.27
N VAL A 47 -2.95 23.52 9.42
CA VAL A 47 -2.75 24.73 8.60
C VAL A 47 -1.41 25.40 8.92
N LEU A 48 -1.02 25.47 10.20
CA LEU A 48 0.29 25.99 10.59
C LEU A 48 1.42 25.12 10.04
N LEU A 49 1.28 23.79 10.09
CA LEU A 49 2.22 22.87 9.46
C LEU A 49 2.31 23.12 7.96
N ARG A 50 1.17 23.24 7.27
CA ARG A 50 1.14 23.51 5.83
C ARG A 50 1.86 24.80 5.48
N ALA A 51 1.62 25.88 6.23
CA ALA A 51 2.32 27.15 6.06
C ALA A 51 3.85 27.01 6.24
N ARG A 52 4.33 26.18 7.17
CA ARG A 52 5.77 25.89 7.33
C ARG A 52 6.37 25.22 6.08
N PHE A 53 5.66 24.26 5.49
CA PHE A 53 6.10 23.60 4.26
C PHE A 53 6.07 24.55 3.06
N ASP A 54 5.02 25.34 2.92
CA ASP A 54 4.87 26.28 1.80
C ASP A 54 5.95 27.36 1.80
N ARG A 55 6.40 27.85 2.98
CA ARG A 55 7.54 28.78 3.09
C ARG A 55 8.85 28.22 2.51
N ASN A 56 9.03 26.91 2.53
CA ASN A 56 10.24 26.22 2.06
C ASN A 56 10.05 25.53 0.71
N ARG A 57 8.93 25.77 0.00
CA ARG A 57 8.60 25.11 -1.25
C ARG A 57 9.59 25.45 -2.38
N ASP A 58 10.01 26.71 -2.45
CA ASP A 58 10.74 27.26 -3.60
C ASP A 58 12.27 27.29 -3.38
N ILE A 59 12.82 26.29 -2.68
CA ILE A 59 14.26 26.14 -2.44
C ILE A 59 14.92 25.46 -3.64
N LYS A 60 15.81 26.18 -4.34
CA LYS A 60 16.51 25.68 -5.54
C LYS A 60 17.75 24.83 -5.24
N ASP A 61 18.38 25.03 -4.07
CA ASP A 61 19.57 24.27 -3.68
C ASP A 61 19.20 22.86 -3.19
N PRO A 62 19.61 21.79 -3.88
CA PRO A 62 19.26 20.42 -3.52
C PRO A 62 19.91 19.97 -2.20
N VAL A 63 21.09 20.48 -1.85
CA VAL A 63 21.78 20.10 -0.61
C VAL A 63 21.02 20.64 0.59
N LYS A 64 20.62 21.90 0.54
CA LYS A 64 19.79 22.54 1.56
C LYS A 64 18.42 21.88 1.67
N ALA A 65 17.77 21.55 0.56
CA ALA A 65 16.47 20.87 0.56
C ALA A 65 16.55 19.50 1.23
N LYS A 66 17.59 18.72 0.94
CA LYS A 66 17.84 17.43 1.60
C LYS A 66 18.08 17.59 3.10
N LYS A 67 18.93 18.54 3.50
CA LYS A 67 19.20 18.81 4.91
C LYS A 67 17.93 19.17 5.69
N LEU A 68 17.08 20.02 5.12
CA LEU A 68 15.79 20.37 5.73
C LEU A 68 14.86 19.17 5.88
N LEU A 69 14.84 18.25 4.91
CA LEU A 69 14.08 17.02 5.00
C LEU A 69 14.60 16.12 6.13
N ASP A 70 15.91 15.93 6.22
CA ASP A 70 16.54 15.12 7.28
C ASP A 70 16.27 15.70 8.67
N ASP A 71 16.36 17.03 8.80
CA ASP A 71 16.08 17.73 10.05
C ASP A 71 14.58 17.68 10.41
N GLY A 72 13.67 17.73 9.42
CA GLY A 72 12.24 17.53 9.60
C GLY A 72 11.89 16.13 10.11
N TRP A 73 12.55 15.08 9.60
CA TRP A 73 12.39 13.72 10.13
C TRP A 73 12.90 13.59 11.56
N LYS A 74 14.03 14.23 11.91
CA LYS A 74 14.52 14.26 13.29
C LYS A 74 13.56 14.99 14.24
N GLU A 75 12.99 16.12 13.80
CA GLU A 75 11.96 16.84 14.57
C GLU A 75 10.75 15.96 14.82
N LEU A 76 10.23 15.30 13.78
CA LEU A 76 9.09 14.39 13.88
C LEU A 76 9.37 13.22 14.84
N GLN A 77 10.57 12.64 14.77
CA GLN A 77 10.95 11.52 15.62
C GLN A 77 11.02 11.91 17.10
N LYS A 78 11.50 13.12 17.41
CA LYS A 78 11.52 13.66 18.78
C LYS A 78 10.13 13.92 19.33
N ASN A 79 9.23 14.42 18.48
CA ASN A 79 7.88 14.82 18.85
C ASN A 79 6.82 13.75 18.58
N LYS A 80 7.24 12.49 18.40
CA LYS A 80 6.34 11.40 18.00
C LYS A 80 5.37 11.07 19.13
N ALA A 81 4.08 10.98 18.81
CA ALA A 81 3.06 10.55 19.75
C ALA A 81 3.32 9.11 20.21
N ALA A 82 3.09 8.84 21.50
CA ALA A 82 3.24 7.49 22.05
C ALA A 82 2.30 6.47 21.38
N PHE A 83 1.07 6.90 21.08
CA PHE A 83 0.08 6.10 20.36
C PHE A 83 -0.20 6.74 18.99
N PRO A 84 0.30 6.17 17.89
CA PRO A 84 0.09 6.74 16.57
C PRO A 84 -1.35 6.53 16.10
N PHE A 85 -1.84 7.44 15.26
CA PHE A 85 -3.10 7.25 14.54
C PHE A 85 -2.90 6.23 13.41
N LEU A 86 -3.64 5.12 13.47
CA LEU A 86 -3.68 4.09 12.45
C LEU A 86 -5.12 3.85 12.00
N TYR A 87 -5.31 3.54 10.71
CA TYR A 87 -6.62 3.08 10.25
C TYR A 87 -6.84 1.64 10.70
N PRO A 88 -8.08 1.22 11.00
CA PRO A 88 -8.34 -0.12 11.52
C PRO A 88 -7.73 -1.24 10.69
N THR A 89 -7.83 -1.15 9.36
CA THR A 89 -7.34 -2.17 8.40
C THR A 89 -5.92 -1.92 7.90
N SER A 90 -5.27 -0.82 8.30
CA SER A 90 -3.86 -0.59 7.92
C SER A 90 -2.93 -1.45 8.76
N PRO A 91 -1.69 -1.75 8.29
CA PRO A 91 -0.70 -2.46 9.09
C PRO A 91 -0.54 -1.88 10.50
N GLY A 92 -0.66 -2.72 11.52
CA GLY A 92 -0.64 -2.32 12.94
C GLY A 92 -1.97 -1.76 13.48
N GLY A 93 -3.01 -1.67 12.67
CA GLY A 93 -4.36 -1.31 13.09
C GLY A 93 -5.09 -2.46 13.79
N VAL A 94 -6.15 -2.12 14.53
CA VAL A 94 -6.93 -3.08 15.36
C VAL A 94 -7.68 -4.18 14.57
N ALA A 95 -7.85 -3.98 13.26
CA ALA A 95 -8.52 -4.91 12.36
C ALA A 95 -7.62 -5.30 11.18
N TYR A 96 -6.30 -5.11 11.32
CA TYR A 96 -5.33 -5.52 10.31
C TYR A 96 -5.41 -7.03 10.11
N GLU A 97 -5.45 -7.47 8.84
CA GLU A 97 -5.55 -8.88 8.44
C GLU A 97 -6.74 -9.66 9.02
N ARG A 98 -7.72 -8.99 9.64
CA ARG A 98 -8.88 -9.64 10.28
C ARG A 98 -9.68 -10.51 9.28
N TYR A 99 -9.74 -10.07 8.03
CA TYR A 99 -10.47 -10.74 6.95
C TYR A 99 -9.59 -11.10 5.76
N ASP A 100 -8.26 -10.97 5.88
CA ASP A 100 -7.33 -11.23 4.77
C ASP A 100 -7.09 -12.73 4.55
N PHE A 101 -7.63 -13.58 5.44
CA PHE A 101 -7.69 -15.02 5.21
C PHE A 101 -8.71 -15.32 4.10
N HIS A 102 -8.20 -15.53 2.90
CA HIS A 102 -8.95 -16.02 1.76
C HIS A 102 -8.39 -17.38 1.35
N GLN A 103 -9.27 -18.37 1.20
CA GLN A 103 -8.88 -19.64 0.62
C GLN A 103 -8.51 -19.42 -0.85
N PRO A 104 -7.34 -19.93 -1.32
CA PRO A 104 -6.98 -19.88 -2.72
C PRO A 104 -8.05 -20.48 -3.63
N ASP A 105 -8.28 -19.88 -4.81
CA ASP A 105 -9.33 -20.31 -5.74
C ASP A 105 -9.21 -21.78 -6.18
N TYR A 106 -7.98 -22.29 -6.30
CA TYR A 106 -7.74 -23.69 -6.71
C TYR A 106 -8.35 -24.72 -5.75
N PHE A 107 -8.67 -24.35 -4.50
CA PHE A 107 -9.34 -25.28 -3.57
C PHE A 107 -10.70 -25.73 -4.09
N LEU A 108 -11.38 -24.92 -4.91
CA LEU A 108 -12.67 -25.29 -5.52
C LEU A 108 -12.53 -26.41 -6.55
N ASP A 109 -11.33 -26.63 -7.11
CA ASP A 109 -11.09 -27.76 -8.00
C ASP A 109 -11.11 -29.10 -7.24
N LEU A 110 -10.78 -29.08 -5.94
CA LEU A 110 -10.74 -30.26 -5.08
C LEU A 110 -12.11 -30.72 -4.57
N TRP A 111 -13.17 -29.92 -4.79
CA TRP A 111 -14.52 -30.24 -4.33
C TRP A 111 -15.05 -31.53 -4.97
N HIS A 112 -15.83 -32.30 -4.21
CA HIS A 112 -16.45 -33.51 -4.72
C HIS A 112 -17.46 -33.16 -5.82
N PRO A 113 -17.63 -33.96 -6.88
CA PRO A 113 -18.56 -33.65 -7.97
C PRO A 113 -19.99 -33.34 -7.50
N LEU A 114 -20.48 -34.03 -6.47
CA LEU A 114 -21.80 -33.76 -5.89
C LEU A 114 -21.92 -32.35 -5.26
N GLU A 115 -20.84 -31.84 -4.65
CA GLU A 115 -20.79 -30.49 -4.09
C GLU A 115 -20.75 -29.44 -5.21
N LYS A 116 -20.04 -29.75 -6.30
CA LYS A 116 -20.00 -28.87 -7.49
C LYS A 116 -21.37 -28.79 -8.17
N MET A 117 -22.11 -29.90 -8.20
CA MET A 117 -23.46 -29.96 -8.77
C MET A 117 -24.47 -29.08 -8.05
N GLN A 118 -24.21 -28.69 -6.79
CA GLN A 118 -25.05 -27.73 -6.08
C GLN A 118 -24.98 -26.31 -6.69
N TYR A 119 -23.89 -25.99 -7.40
CA TYR A 119 -23.63 -24.67 -7.97
C TYR A 119 -23.28 -24.74 -9.48
N PRO A 120 -24.19 -25.27 -10.33
CA PRO A 120 -23.87 -25.60 -11.71
C PRO A 120 -23.46 -24.38 -12.54
N ASP A 121 -24.18 -23.26 -12.41
CA ASP A 121 -23.89 -22.03 -13.16
C ASP A 121 -22.53 -21.43 -12.80
N TYR A 122 -22.16 -21.49 -11.52
CA TYR A 122 -20.89 -20.99 -11.01
C TYR A 122 -19.72 -21.80 -11.60
N PHE A 123 -19.78 -23.12 -11.53
CA PHE A 123 -18.71 -23.99 -12.05
C PHE A 123 -18.63 -23.95 -13.58
N ALA A 124 -19.75 -23.85 -14.29
CA ALA A 124 -19.76 -23.68 -15.75
C ALA A 124 -19.06 -22.38 -16.18
N LEU A 125 -19.29 -21.28 -15.46
CA LEU A 125 -18.62 -20.01 -15.71
C LEU A 125 -17.14 -20.05 -15.33
N ARG A 126 -16.80 -20.76 -14.25
CA ARG A 126 -15.41 -20.92 -13.79
C ARG A 126 -14.55 -21.67 -14.80
N GLU A 127 -15.05 -22.74 -15.41
CA GLU A 127 -14.29 -23.48 -16.44
C GLU A 127 -14.01 -22.64 -17.69
N LYS A 128 -14.95 -21.77 -18.10
CA LYS A 128 -14.71 -20.79 -19.17
C LYS A 128 -13.55 -19.85 -18.81
N ARG A 129 -13.55 -19.30 -17.61
CA ARG A 129 -12.48 -18.39 -17.13
C ARG A 129 -11.11 -19.08 -17.02
N LYS A 130 -11.09 -20.36 -16.64
CA LYS A 130 -9.84 -21.16 -16.60
C LYS A 130 -9.26 -21.35 -18.00
N ALA A 131 -10.10 -21.64 -18.99
CA ALA A 131 -9.67 -21.72 -20.39
C ALA A 131 -9.12 -20.38 -20.89
N GLU A 132 -9.86 -19.28 -20.67
CA GLU A 132 -9.42 -17.92 -21.01
C GLU A 132 -8.06 -17.56 -20.36
N PHE A 133 -7.86 -17.95 -19.10
CA PHE A 133 -6.59 -17.72 -18.40
C PHE A 133 -5.42 -18.44 -19.07
N ILE A 134 -5.60 -19.71 -19.46
CA ILE A 134 -4.56 -20.50 -20.15
C ILE A 134 -4.25 -19.88 -21.52
N GLU A 135 -5.26 -19.46 -22.27
CA GLU A 135 -5.08 -18.79 -23.56
C GLU A 135 -4.28 -17.48 -23.40
N GLN A 136 -4.65 -16.64 -22.44
CA GLN A 136 -3.93 -15.40 -22.14
C GLN A 136 -2.49 -15.65 -21.66
N TRP A 137 -2.28 -16.71 -20.88
CA TRP A 137 -0.95 -17.11 -20.42
C TRP A 137 -0.05 -17.50 -21.60
N LYS A 138 -0.55 -18.39 -22.47
CA LYS A 138 0.15 -18.80 -23.70
C LYS A 138 0.44 -17.62 -24.62
N ALA A 139 -0.51 -16.69 -24.77
CA ALA A 139 -0.32 -15.50 -25.59
C ALA A 139 0.77 -14.57 -25.02
N ARG A 140 0.88 -14.46 -23.69
CA ARG A 140 1.84 -13.55 -23.02
C ARG A 140 3.25 -14.11 -22.94
N TYR A 141 3.39 -15.41 -22.69
CA TYR A 141 4.68 -16.04 -22.39
C TYR A 141 5.13 -17.08 -23.43
N GLY A 142 4.30 -17.39 -24.42
CA GLY A 142 4.52 -18.49 -25.35
C GLY A 142 4.10 -19.84 -24.76
N GLU A 143 4.25 -20.91 -25.55
CA GLU A 143 4.09 -22.27 -25.05
C GLU A 143 5.35 -22.68 -24.25
N LEU A 144 5.16 -23.50 -23.21
CA LEU A 144 6.29 -24.09 -22.51
C LEU A 144 7.06 -24.96 -23.50
N LYS A 145 8.37 -24.73 -23.64
CA LYS A 145 9.25 -25.68 -24.33
C LYS A 145 9.26 -26.98 -23.53
N SER A 146 9.10 -28.13 -24.19
CA SER A 146 9.21 -29.43 -23.53
C SER A 146 10.65 -29.61 -23.03
N ASP A 147 10.80 -30.12 -21.80
CA ASP A 147 12.09 -30.39 -21.16
C ASP A 147 12.93 -31.50 -21.85
N GLU A 148 12.57 -31.94 -23.06
CA GLU A 148 13.25 -33.00 -23.82
C GLU A 148 14.51 -32.53 -24.57
N GLU A 149 14.94 -31.27 -24.40
CA GLU A 149 16.16 -30.70 -25.04
C GLU A 149 17.34 -30.46 -24.06
N HIS A 150 17.36 -31.14 -22.91
CA HIS A 150 18.52 -31.18 -21.99
C HIS A 150 19.00 -32.60 -21.74
#